data_AF-A0A534LFE3-F1
#
_entry.id   AF-A0A534LFE3-F1
#
_cell.length_a   1.000
_cell.length_b   1.000
_cell.length_c   1.000
_cell.angle_alpha   90.00
_cell.angle_beta   90.00
_cell.angle_gamma   90.00
#
_symmetry.space_group_name_H-M   'P 1'
#
loop_
_entity.id
_entity.type
_entity.pdbx_description
1 polymer ?
#
loop_
_entity_poly.entity_id
_entity_poly.type
_entity_poly.pdbx_seq_one_letter_code
_entity_poly.pdbx_strand_id
1 'polypeptide(L)'
;MKSDHTGVCSITFGASARVDLKLSRKGHDEDAHPPVVFLLGHLGIGLGLAWLLSWKSLARIDYRLVLLGAILPDLIDKPLAYVTGLDSRLWAHTFLFLFAILALSFVPALRGFRLVGFGVATHLLLDMIWNQPAIVLYPYYGWTFPAAPFNVDRWYDTLLHDPYVQFGEIVGSLYLIAFAWAHGIRSWRALRNFIAHGTLPLIGPARLQKD
;
A
#
# COMPACT_ATOMS: atom_id res chain seq x y z
N MET A 1 3.44 -16.81 -49.03
CA MET A 1 2.12 -16.18 -48.78
C MET A 1 1.30 -17.12 -47.92
N LYS A 2 0.97 -16.69 -46.71
CA LYS A 2 0.31 -17.47 -45.66
C LYS A 2 -1.20 -17.24 -45.82
N SER A 3 -1.98 -18.29 -46.11
CA SER A 3 -3.44 -18.18 -46.21
C SER A 3 -4.08 -18.51 -44.86
N ASP A 4 -4.80 -17.55 -44.31
CA ASP A 4 -5.70 -17.75 -43.17
C ASP A 4 -6.94 -18.54 -43.63
N HIS A 5 -7.29 -19.58 -42.89
CA HIS A 5 -8.60 -20.23 -42.98
C HIS A 5 -9.37 -19.92 -41.68
N THR A 6 -10.18 -18.86 -41.70
CA THR A 6 -11.22 -18.62 -40.71
C THR A 6 -12.50 -19.33 -41.16
N GLY A 7 -12.90 -20.36 -40.41
CA GLY A 7 -14.18 -21.04 -40.60
C GLY A 7 -15.33 -20.15 -40.09
N VAL A 8 -16.14 -19.62 -41.01
CA VAL A 8 -17.38 -18.92 -40.70
C VAL A 8 -18.54 -19.91 -40.85
N CYS A 9 -19.20 -20.24 -39.74
CA CYS A 9 -20.51 -20.89 -39.75
C CYS A 9 -21.57 -19.78 -39.88
N SER A 10 -22.33 -19.77 -40.97
CA SER A 10 -23.38 -18.78 -41.24
C SER A 10 -24.72 -19.49 -41.32
N ILE A 11 -25.64 -19.16 -40.40
CA ILE A 11 -27.06 -19.53 -40.48
C ILE A 11 -27.82 -18.27 -40.88
N THR A 12 -28.48 -18.30 -42.03
CA THR A 12 -29.18 -17.17 -42.64
C THR A 12 -30.69 -17.26 -42.38
N PHE A 13 -31.28 -16.21 -41.82
CA PHE A 13 -32.71 -15.90 -41.98
C PHE A 13 -32.88 -14.37 -42.13
N GLY A 14 -33.57 -13.96 -43.21
CA GLY A 14 -34.45 -12.79 -43.25
C GLY A 14 -33.85 -11.37 -43.23
N ALA A 15 -33.82 -10.73 -44.40
CA ALA A 15 -33.99 -9.30 -44.69
C ALA A 15 -33.32 -8.22 -43.80
N SER A 16 -32.28 -7.61 -44.37
CA SER A 16 -31.99 -6.16 -44.38
C SER A 16 -31.84 -5.41 -43.05
N ALA A 17 -30.65 -5.50 -42.46
CA ALA A 17 -29.84 -4.35 -42.02
C ALA A 17 -28.50 -4.88 -41.48
N ARG A 18 -27.42 -4.81 -42.26
CA ARG A 18 -26.06 -5.00 -41.70
C ARG A 18 -25.65 -3.69 -41.05
N VAL A 19 -25.91 -3.58 -39.76
CA VAL A 19 -25.13 -2.68 -38.91
C VAL A 19 -23.83 -3.43 -38.63
N ASP A 20 -22.78 -3.09 -39.37
CA ASP A 20 -21.42 -3.53 -39.06
C ASP A 20 -21.00 -2.84 -37.75
N LEU A 21 -21.43 -3.42 -36.65
CA LEU A 21 -21.00 -3.06 -35.31
C LEU A 21 -19.55 -3.54 -35.21
N LYS A 22 -18.63 -2.66 -35.60
CA LYS A 22 -17.24 -2.69 -35.15
C LYS A 22 -17.30 -2.71 -33.62
N LEU A 23 -17.38 -3.90 -33.04
CA LEU A 23 -17.01 -4.15 -31.66
C LEU A 23 -15.52 -3.88 -31.60
N SER A 24 -15.20 -2.59 -31.50
CA SER A 24 -13.97 -2.13 -30.89
C SER A 24 -13.96 -2.79 -29.53
N ARG A 25 -13.16 -3.85 -29.40
CA ARG A 25 -12.79 -4.46 -28.12
C ARG A 25 -11.96 -3.42 -27.37
N LYS A 26 -12.67 -2.40 -26.88
CA LYS A 26 -12.21 -1.34 -25.99
C LYS A 26 -13.02 -1.53 -24.72
N GLY A 27 -12.53 -2.38 -23.85
CA GLY A 27 -13.26 -2.79 -22.65
C GLY A 27 -12.77 -4.13 -22.15
N HIS A 28 -11.64 -4.10 -21.45
CA HIS A 28 -11.31 -5.00 -20.32
C HIS A 28 -9.91 -4.77 -19.73
N ASP A 29 -9.18 -3.74 -20.17
CA ASP A 29 -7.80 -3.50 -19.70
C ASP A 29 -7.64 -2.14 -19.00
N GLU A 30 -8.71 -1.34 -18.90
CA GLU A 30 -8.70 0.02 -18.31
C GLU A 30 -9.06 0.05 -16.82
N ASP A 31 -9.44 -1.09 -16.23
CA ASP A 31 -9.97 -1.15 -14.85
C ASP A 31 -8.98 -1.76 -13.84
N ALA A 32 -7.80 -2.18 -14.31
CA ALA A 32 -6.73 -2.63 -13.44
C ALA A 32 -6.13 -1.41 -12.73
N HIS A 33 -6.63 -1.14 -11.52
CA HIS A 33 -6.07 -0.16 -10.61
C HIS A 33 -4.55 -0.25 -10.62
N PRO A 34 -3.83 0.87 -10.80
CA PRO A 34 -2.39 0.84 -11.00
C PRO A 34 -1.68 0.21 -9.80
N PRO A 35 -0.54 -0.47 -10.01
CA PRO A 35 0.32 -0.92 -8.93
C PRO A 35 0.99 0.31 -8.31
N VAL A 36 0.29 0.98 -7.40
CA VAL A 36 0.74 2.25 -6.83
C VAL A 36 1.84 2.00 -5.80
N VAL A 37 2.83 2.89 -5.76
CA VAL A 37 3.81 2.94 -4.67
C VAL A 37 3.61 4.25 -3.94
N PHE A 38 2.84 4.23 -2.86
CA PHE A 38 2.74 5.31 -1.88
C PHE A 38 3.84 5.17 -0.83
N LEU A 39 5.12 5.21 -1.19
CA LEU A 39 6.16 4.93 -0.19
C LEU A 39 6.15 5.97 0.95
N LEU A 40 6.19 7.27 0.61
CA LEU A 40 6.18 8.33 1.62
C LEU A 40 4.77 8.49 2.20
N GLY A 41 3.73 8.28 1.38
CA GLY A 41 2.34 8.26 1.82
C GLY A 41 2.10 7.24 2.93
N HIS A 42 2.45 5.98 2.70
CA HIS A 42 2.28 4.89 3.67
C HIS A 42 3.07 5.14 4.95
N LEU A 43 4.37 5.43 4.82
CA LEU A 43 5.23 5.68 5.97
C LEU A 43 4.74 6.89 6.77
N GLY A 44 4.49 8.01 6.09
CA GLY A 44 4.17 9.28 6.72
C GLY A 44 2.78 9.34 7.31
N ILE A 45 1.76 8.88 6.60
CA ILE A 45 0.38 8.89 7.10
C ILE A 45 0.22 7.85 8.22
N GLY A 46 0.78 6.65 8.07
CA GLY A 46 0.78 5.64 9.14
C GLY A 46 1.46 6.15 10.41
N LEU A 47 2.64 6.76 10.28
CA LEU A 47 3.35 7.40 11.39
C LEU A 47 2.57 8.57 11.98
N GLY A 48 2.05 9.47 11.14
CA GLY A 48 1.31 10.65 11.55
C GLY A 48 0.04 10.31 12.34
N LEU A 49 -0.71 9.31 11.89
CA LEU A 49 -1.87 8.80 12.62
C LEU A 49 -1.48 8.20 13.97
N ALA A 50 -0.44 7.38 14.02
CA ALA A 50 0.06 6.85 15.29
C ALA A 50 0.50 7.98 16.24
N TRP A 51 1.18 9.00 15.71
CA TRP A 51 1.63 10.16 16.49
C TRP A 51 0.44 10.98 17.03
N LEU A 52 -0.56 11.26 16.19
CA LEU A 52 -1.78 11.96 16.60
C LEU A 52 -2.57 11.19 17.67
N LEU A 53 -2.67 9.87 17.54
CA LEU A 53 -3.32 9.01 18.54
C LEU A 53 -2.51 8.94 19.84
N SER A 54 -1.17 8.97 19.74
CA SER A 54 -0.29 9.02 20.92
C SER A 54 -0.45 10.32 21.70
N TRP A 55 -0.80 11.43 21.05
CA TRP A 55 -0.95 12.72 21.72
C TRP A 55 -2.03 12.69 22.81
N LYS A 56 -3.05 11.84 22.65
CA LYS A 56 -4.13 11.63 23.62
C LYS A 56 -3.87 10.49 24.60
N SER A 57 -2.79 9.72 24.45
CA SER A 57 -2.53 8.51 25.22
C SER A 57 -1.16 8.56 25.89
N LEU A 58 -1.10 8.25 27.19
CA LEU A 58 0.20 8.09 27.88
C LEU A 58 0.98 6.84 27.42
N ALA A 59 0.42 6.02 26.52
CA ALA A 59 1.08 4.84 26.01
C ALA A 59 2.30 5.21 25.16
N ARG A 60 3.47 4.68 25.53
CA ARG A 60 4.68 4.81 24.71
C ARG A 60 4.50 3.97 23.44
N ILE A 61 4.37 4.64 22.29
CA ILE A 61 4.30 4.00 20.98
C ILE A 61 5.71 3.83 20.42
N ASP A 62 6.03 2.60 19.99
CA ASP A 62 7.23 2.35 19.19
C ASP A 62 6.91 2.59 17.71
N TYR A 63 7.23 3.80 17.24
CA TYR A 63 6.98 4.22 15.87
C TYR A 63 7.70 3.38 14.83
N ARG A 64 8.79 2.68 15.18
CA ARG A 64 9.49 1.80 14.24
C ARG A 64 8.62 0.63 13.82
N LEU A 65 7.84 0.08 14.76
CA LEU A 65 6.92 -1.03 14.48
C LEU A 65 5.77 -0.59 13.59
N VAL A 66 5.29 0.66 13.76
CA VAL A 66 4.29 1.26 12.86
C VAL A 66 4.85 1.43 11.46
N LEU A 67 6.05 2.04 11.34
CA LEU A 67 6.72 2.23 10.05
C LEU A 67 7.00 0.89 9.35
N LEU A 68 7.43 -0.12 10.12
CA LEU A 68 7.61 -1.49 9.61
C LEU A 68 6.31 -2.02 9.03
N GLY A 69 5.22 -1.97 9.79
CA GLY A 69 3.91 -2.42 9.33
C GLY A 69 3.40 -1.66 8.11
N ALA A 70 3.69 -0.36 8.02
CA ALA A 70 3.25 0.50 6.92
C ALA A 70 3.91 0.18 5.58
N ILE A 71 5.07 -0.49 5.56
CA ILE A 71 5.73 -0.94 4.32
C ILE A 71 5.71 -2.45 4.14
N LEU A 72 5.33 -3.20 5.17
CA LEU A 72 5.45 -4.65 5.19
C LEU A 72 4.65 -5.34 4.07
N PRO A 73 3.41 -4.94 3.73
CA PRO A 73 2.65 -5.60 2.67
C PRO A 73 3.34 -5.47 1.31
N ASP A 74 3.73 -4.25 0.95
CA ASP A 74 4.49 -3.95 -0.26
C ASP A 74 5.83 -4.68 -0.32
N LEU A 75 6.55 -4.74 0.80
CA LEU A 75 7.85 -5.39 0.87
C LEU A 75 7.75 -6.91 0.61
N ILE A 76 6.62 -7.53 0.94
CA ILE A 76 6.36 -8.95 0.69
C ILE A 76 5.82 -9.16 -0.73
N ASP A 77 4.75 -8.45 -1.08
CA ASP A 77 3.98 -8.77 -2.28
C ASP A 77 4.68 -8.28 -3.55
N LYS A 78 5.38 -7.13 -3.55
CA LYS A 78 6.04 -6.61 -4.77
C LYS A 78 7.16 -7.51 -5.29
N PRO A 79 8.11 -8.00 -4.46
CA PRO A 79 9.10 -8.96 -4.91
C PRO A 79 8.48 -10.28 -5.38
N LEU A 80 7.44 -10.76 -4.70
CA LEU A 80 6.73 -11.96 -5.09
C LEU A 80 6.06 -11.78 -6.45
N ALA A 81 5.32 -10.69 -6.65
CA ALA A 81 4.70 -10.33 -7.91
C ALA A 81 5.71 -10.27 -9.06
N TYR A 82 6.88 -9.68 -8.82
CA TYR A 82 7.96 -9.63 -9.80
C TYR A 82 8.46 -11.03 -10.20
N VAL A 83 8.60 -11.95 -9.24
CA VAL A 83 9.08 -13.31 -9.50
C VAL A 83 7.99 -14.20 -10.13
N THR A 84 6.73 -14.03 -9.74
CA THR A 84 5.62 -14.90 -10.17
C THR A 84 4.85 -14.38 -11.37
N GLY A 85 5.01 -13.10 -11.74
CA GLY A 85 4.20 -12.43 -12.78
C GLY A 85 2.74 -12.24 -12.38
N LEU A 86 2.44 -12.35 -11.09
CA LEU A 86 1.11 -12.11 -10.53
C LEU A 86 0.94 -10.62 -10.22
N ASP A 87 -0.27 -10.23 -9.82
CA ASP A 87 -0.53 -8.88 -9.33
C ASP A 87 0.42 -8.47 -8.19
N SER A 88 0.69 -7.17 -8.11
CA SER A 88 1.44 -6.50 -7.04
C SER A 88 0.78 -6.62 -5.66
N ARG A 89 -0.52 -6.95 -5.61
CA ARG A 89 -1.30 -7.17 -4.38
C ARG A 89 -1.60 -8.66 -4.25
N LEU A 90 -0.95 -9.32 -3.29
CA LEU A 90 -1.05 -10.77 -3.07
C LEU A 90 -1.51 -11.04 -1.63
N TRP A 91 -0.85 -11.97 -0.94
CA TRP A 91 -1.24 -12.43 0.38
C TRP A 91 -1.09 -11.36 1.45
N ALA A 92 -0.11 -10.47 1.36
CA ALA A 92 0.09 -9.45 2.39
C ALA A 92 -0.94 -8.30 2.30
N HIS A 93 -1.62 -8.15 1.16
CA HIS A 93 -2.75 -7.23 0.97
C HIS A 93 -4.12 -7.81 1.36
N THR A 94 -4.14 -8.89 2.14
CA THR A 94 -5.37 -9.56 2.58
C THR A 94 -5.73 -9.21 4.04
N PHE A 95 -7.01 -9.30 4.38
CA PHE A 95 -7.41 -9.27 5.79
C PHE A 95 -6.89 -10.47 6.58
N LEU A 96 -6.69 -11.63 5.92
CA LEU A 96 -6.06 -12.78 6.54
C LEU A 96 -4.67 -12.43 7.09
N PHE A 97 -3.85 -11.74 6.30
CA PHE A 97 -2.52 -11.29 6.73
C PHE A 97 -2.60 -10.27 7.87
N LEU A 98 -3.45 -9.24 7.74
CA LEU A 98 -3.66 -8.25 8.80
C LEU A 98 -4.07 -8.93 10.12
N PHE A 99 -5.08 -9.80 10.08
CA PHE A 99 -5.57 -10.47 11.28
C PHE A 99 -4.59 -11.49 11.84
N ALA A 100 -3.77 -12.14 11.01
CA ALA A 100 -2.68 -13.00 11.50
C ALA A 100 -1.66 -12.18 12.30
N ILE A 101 -1.22 -11.02 11.79
CA ILE A 101 -0.31 -10.10 12.50
C ILE A 101 -0.93 -9.61 13.82
N LEU A 102 -2.22 -9.22 13.80
CA LEU A 102 -2.92 -8.80 15.01
C LEU A 102 -3.11 -9.96 16.01
N ALA A 103 -3.35 -11.18 15.53
CA ALA A 103 -3.50 -12.36 16.38
C ALA A 103 -2.21 -12.69 17.13
N LEU A 104 -1.04 -12.55 16.47
CA LEU A 104 0.26 -12.70 17.14
C LEU A 104 0.38 -11.79 18.37
N SER A 105 -0.26 -10.62 18.33
CA SER A 105 -0.17 -9.65 19.40
C SER A 105 -0.92 -10.02 20.69
N PHE A 106 -1.75 -11.05 20.66
CA PHE A 106 -2.34 -11.64 21.87
C PHE A 106 -1.31 -12.39 22.73
N VAL A 107 -0.22 -12.85 22.12
CA VAL A 107 0.89 -13.46 22.87
C VAL A 107 1.63 -12.35 23.65
N PRO A 108 1.81 -12.46 24.98
CA PRO A 108 2.42 -11.40 25.79
C PRO A 108 3.79 -10.92 25.28
N ALA A 109 4.63 -11.84 24.80
CA ALA A 109 5.95 -11.54 24.25
C ALA A 109 5.90 -10.79 22.90
N LEU A 110 4.79 -10.87 22.18
CA LEU A 110 4.60 -10.28 20.84
C LEU A 110 3.61 -9.12 20.84
N ARG A 111 3.27 -8.55 22.00
CA ARG A 111 2.31 -7.42 22.13
C ARG A 111 2.63 -6.22 21.26
N GLY A 112 3.90 -6.05 20.86
CA GLY A 112 4.35 -5.01 19.93
C GLY A 112 3.78 -5.17 18.51
N PHE A 113 3.39 -6.38 18.10
CA PHE A 113 2.78 -6.64 16.79
C PHE A 113 1.45 -5.90 16.59
N ARG A 114 0.81 -5.38 17.66
CA ARG A 114 -0.33 -4.45 17.51
C ARG A 114 0.04 -3.20 16.71
N LEU A 115 1.26 -2.70 16.88
CA LEU A 115 1.76 -1.52 16.16
C LEU A 115 2.10 -1.86 14.71
N VAL A 116 2.64 -3.06 14.47
CA VAL A 116 2.85 -3.59 13.11
C VAL A 116 1.51 -3.76 12.40
N GLY A 117 0.54 -4.40 13.04
CA GLY A 117 -0.81 -4.57 12.51
C GLY A 117 -1.53 -3.23 12.29
N PHE A 118 -1.31 -2.23 13.15
CA PHE A 118 -1.79 -0.88 12.91
C PHE A 118 -1.17 -0.27 11.64
N GLY A 119 0.15 -0.39 11.46
CA GLY A 119 0.83 0.04 10.23
C GLY A 119 0.28 -0.66 8.99
N VAL A 120 0.11 -2.00 9.04
CA VAL A 120 -0.51 -2.78 7.96
C VAL A 120 -1.94 -2.30 7.69
N ALA A 121 -2.75 -2.07 8.72
CA ALA A 121 -4.12 -1.57 8.54
C ALA A 121 -4.14 -0.20 7.86
N THR A 122 -3.24 0.72 8.23
CA THR A 122 -3.12 2.03 7.56
C THR A 122 -2.66 1.88 6.11
N HIS A 123 -1.76 0.94 5.83
CA HIS A 123 -1.32 0.62 4.48
C HIS A 123 -2.49 0.16 3.60
N LEU A 124 -3.21 -0.87 4.06
CA LEU A 124 -4.38 -1.40 3.36
C LEU A 124 -5.47 -0.33 3.14
N LEU A 125 -5.65 0.57 4.13
CA LEU A 125 -6.58 1.68 4.02
C LEU A 125 -6.19 2.67 2.91
N LEU A 126 -4.91 3.04 2.84
CA LEU A 126 -4.36 3.95 1.83
C LEU A 126 -4.40 3.34 0.43
N ASP A 127 -4.18 2.03 0.35
CA ASP A 127 -4.26 1.28 -0.90
C ASP A 127 -5.70 1.08 -1.41
N MET A 128 -6.70 1.50 -0.62
CA MET A 128 -8.13 1.36 -0.91
C MET A 128 -8.48 -0.07 -1.29
N ILE A 129 -7.94 -1.03 -0.54
CA ILE A 129 -8.02 -2.46 -0.91
C ILE A 129 -9.47 -2.94 -1.09
N TRP A 130 -10.45 -2.29 -0.46
CA TRP A 130 -11.88 -2.60 -0.62
C TRP A 130 -12.38 -2.53 -2.07
N ASN A 131 -11.68 -1.83 -2.96
CA ASN A 131 -11.97 -1.82 -4.39
C ASN A 131 -11.64 -3.16 -5.07
N GLN A 132 -10.93 -4.06 -4.38
CA GLN A 132 -10.53 -5.38 -4.86
C GLN A 132 -10.96 -6.47 -3.87
N PRO A 133 -12.28 -6.69 -3.66
CA PRO A 133 -12.80 -7.56 -2.60
C PRO A 133 -12.30 -9.01 -2.71
N ALA A 134 -12.01 -9.50 -3.92
CA ALA A 134 -11.45 -10.83 -4.15
C ALA A 134 -10.07 -11.01 -3.49
N ILE A 135 -9.24 -9.96 -3.47
CA ILE A 135 -7.93 -9.95 -2.80
C ILE A 135 -8.14 -9.80 -1.30
N VAL A 136 -8.88 -8.78 -0.88
CA VAL A 136 -9.07 -8.46 0.56
C VAL A 136 -9.60 -9.64 1.36
N LEU A 137 -10.60 -10.33 0.78
CA LEU A 137 -11.30 -11.43 1.43
C LEU A 137 -10.73 -12.79 1.02
N TYR A 138 -9.55 -12.85 0.40
CA TYR A 138 -8.87 -14.12 0.13
C TYR A 138 -8.78 -14.99 1.41
N PRO A 139 -9.09 -16.30 1.33
CA PRO A 139 -9.37 -17.10 0.13
C PRO A 139 -10.87 -17.26 -0.20
N TYR A 140 -11.76 -16.42 0.33
CA TYR A 140 -13.22 -16.60 0.20
C TYR A 140 -13.72 -16.62 -1.26
N TYR A 141 -13.13 -15.79 -2.12
CA TYR A 141 -13.47 -15.72 -3.56
C TYR A 141 -12.63 -16.63 -4.45
N GLY A 142 -11.78 -17.49 -3.86
CA GLY A 142 -10.91 -18.40 -4.59
C GLY A 142 -9.47 -18.40 -4.09
N TRP A 143 -8.68 -19.29 -4.67
CA TRP A 143 -7.28 -19.55 -4.27
C TRP A 143 -6.25 -18.90 -5.20
N THR A 144 -6.70 -18.20 -6.24
CA THR A 144 -5.85 -17.65 -7.30
C THR A 144 -5.86 -16.13 -7.27
N PHE A 145 -4.70 -15.54 -7.52
CA PHE A 145 -4.55 -14.10 -7.76
C PHE A 145 -4.54 -13.82 -9.27
N PRO A 146 -5.06 -12.65 -9.71
CA PRO A 146 -4.98 -12.25 -11.10
C PRO A 146 -3.53 -12.07 -11.55
N ALA A 147 -3.26 -12.32 -12.84
CA ALA A 147 -1.98 -12.01 -13.44
C ALA A 147 -1.97 -10.54 -13.88
N ALA A 148 -1.00 -9.76 -13.39
CA ALA A 148 -0.78 -8.39 -13.81
C ALA A 148 0.73 -8.12 -13.88
N PRO A 149 1.34 -8.26 -15.07
CA PRO A 149 2.77 -8.03 -15.23
C PRO A 149 3.15 -6.61 -14.81
N PHE A 150 4.25 -6.47 -14.08
CA PHE A 150 4.77 -5.16 -13.70
C PHE A 150 5.11 -4.35 -14.94
N ASN A 151 4.53 -3.15 -15.06
CA ASN A 151 4.78 -2.23 -16.16
C ASN A 151 5.38 -0.93 -15.61
N VAL A 152 6.64 -0.70 -15.96
CA VAL A 152 7.43 0.44 -15.46
C VAL A 152 6.86 1.77 -15.95
N ASP A 153 6.40 1.84 -17.21
CA ASP A 153 5.87 3.07 -17.79
C ASP A 153 4.57 3.49 -17.10
N ARG A 154 3.66 2.53 -16.88
CA ARG A 154 2.42 2.76 -16.11
C ARG A 154 2.72 3.18 -14.67
N TRP A 155 3.76 2.60 -14.07
CA TRP A 155 4.19 2.98 -12.72
C TRP A 155 4.63 4.44 -12.67
N TYR A 156 5.50 4.86 -13.59
CA TYR A 156 5.95 6.26 -13.69
C TYR A 156 4.79 7.21 -13.96
N ASP A 157 3.90 6.85 -14.88
CA ASP A 157 2.74 7.66 -15.23
C ASP A 157 1.82 7.88 -14.02
N THR A 158 1.54 6.81 -13.27
CA THR A 158 0.73 6.88 -12.05
C THR A 158 1.39 7.78 -11.01
N LEU A 159 2.69 7.61 -10.75
CA LEU A 159 3.40 8.42 -9.76
C LEU A 159 3.39 9.92 -10.10
N LEU A 160 3.47 10.27 -11.39
CA LEU A 160 3.63 11.65 -11.85
C LEU A 160 2.33 12.32 -12.28
N HIS A 161 1.23 11.59 -12.50
CA HIS A 161 0.00 12.19 -13.00
C HIS A 161 -1.24 11.85 -12.18
N ASP A 162 -1.20 10.84 -11.31
CA ASP A 162 -2.35 10.54 -10.45
C ASP A 162 -2.41 11.53 -9.26
N PRO A 163 -3.45 12.39 -9.18
CA PRO A 163 -3.55 13.39 -8.13
C PRO A 163 -3.69 12.79 -6.73
N TYR A 164 -4.33 11.62 -6.61
CA TYR A 164 -4.48 10.92 -5.35
C TYR A 164 -3.11 10.44 -4.85
N VAL A 165 -2.27 9.94 -5.76
CA VAL A 165 -0.89 9.50 -5.47
C VAL A 165 -0.02 10.64 -5.00
N GLN A 166 0.01 11.72 -5.76
CA GLN A 166 0.77 12.91 -5.41
C GLN A 166 0.32 13.50 -4.08
N PHE A 167 -0.99 13.59 -3.85
CA PHE A 167 -1.53 14.09 -2.60
C PHE A 167 -1.07 13.24 -1.41
N GLY A 168 -1.18 11.92 -1.52
CA GLY A 168 -0.72 10.99 -0.48
C GLY A 168 0.78 11.13 -0.20
N GLU A 169 1.62 11.18 -1.22
CA GLU A 169 3.07 11.35 -1.09
C GLU A 169 3.44 12.70 -0.44
N ILE A 170 2.78 13.79 -0.83
CA ILE A 170 2.98 15.12 -0.23
C ILE A 170 2.58 15.11 1.24
N VAL A 171 1.37 14.63 1.56
CA VAL A 171 0.88 14.58 2.94
C VAL A 171 1.76 13.69 3.81
N GLY A 172 2.14 12.51 3.30
CA GLY A 172 3.05 11.61 3.98
C GLY A 172 4.41 12.27 4.25
N SER A 173 4.98 12.93 3.25
CA SER A 173 6.24 13.68 3.39
C SER A 173 6.14 14.76 4.47
N LEU A 174 5.04 15.54 4.50
CA LEU A 174 4.81 16.57 5.50
C LEU A 174 4.75 15.98 6.91
N TYR A 175 4.07 14.84 7.11
CA TYR A 175 4.06 14.16 8.40
C TYR A 175 5.44 13.65 8.82
N LEU A 176 6.21 13.07 7.90
CA LEU A 176 7.58 12.62 8.19
C LEU A 176 8.49 13.80 8.61
N ILE A 177 8.42 14.92 7.89
CA ILE A 177 9.18 16.13 8.20
C ILE A 177 8.75 16.72 9.54
N ALA A 178 7.44 16.85 9.78
CA ALA A 178 6.90 17.38 11.02
C ALA A 178 7.29 16.51 12.22
N PHE A 179 7.20 15.19 12.09
CA PHE A 179 7.64 14.25 13.11
C PHE A 179 9.14 14.38 13.38
N ALA A 180 9.96 14.41 12.33
CA ALA A 180 11.41 14.56 12.45
C ALA A 180 11.78 15.87 13.16
N TRP A 181 11.11 16.99 12.82
CA TRP A 181 11.32 18.27 13.49
C TRP A 181 10.90 18.18 14.96
N ALA A 182 9.67 17.75 15.25
CA ALA A 182 9.12 17.69 16.61
C ALA A 182 9.99 16.85 17.56
N HIS A 183 10.66 15.83 17.02
CA HIS A 183 11.54 14.95 17.77
C HIS A 183 13.04 15.24 17.62
N GLY A 184 13.41 16.38 17.01
CA GLY A 184 14.82 16.81 16.92
C GLY A 184 15.70 15.95 16.01
N ILE A 185 15.12 15.16 15.10
CA ILE A 185 15.83 14.35 14.12
C ILE A 185 16.32 15.25 12.98
N ARG A 186 17.43 15.97 13.24
CA ARG A 186 18.03 16.93 12.29
C ARG A 186 19.33 16.44 11.64
N SER A 187 19.82 15.27 12.03
CA SER A 187 21.07 14.71 11.52
C SER A 187 20.92 13.25 11.17
N TRP A 188 21.74 12.77 10.23
CA TRP A 188 21.80 11.37 9.85
C TRP A 188 22.09 10.45 11.05
N ARG A 189 22.91 10.90 12.00
CA ARG A 189 23.20 10.17 13.24
C ARG A 189 21.95 10.01 14.11
N ALA A 190 21.17 11.09 14.28
CA ALA A 190 19.91 11.04 15.04
C ALA A 190 18.89 10.10 14.37
N LEU A 191 18.77 10.16 13.03
CA LEU A 191 17.89 9.27 12.28
C LEU A 191 18.30 7.80 12.42
N ARG A 192 19.61 7.49 12.27
CA ARG A 192 20.12 6.14 12.46
C ARG A 192 19.89 5.63 13.89
N ASN A 193 20.07 6.48 14.90
CA ASN A 193 19.77 6.13 16.28
C ASN A 193 18.28 5.87 16.50
N PHE A 194 17.40 6.68 15.89
CA PHE A 194 15.96 6.44 15.91
C PHE A 194 15.60 5.10 15.25
N ILE A 195 16.12 4.81 14.06
CA ILE A 195 15.83 3.56 13.36
C ILE A 195 16.37 2.34 14.16
N ALA A 196 17.59 2.44 14.70
CA ALA A 196 18.22 1.34 15.42
C ALA A 196 17.60 1.09 16.81
N HIS A 197 17.29 2.16 17.55
CA HIS A 197 16.97 2.06 18.98
C HIS A 197 15.59 2.61 19.36
N GLY A 198 14.90 3.30 18.45
CA GLY A 198 13.60 3.93 18.72
C GLY A 198 13.68 5.09 19.70
N THR A 199 14.90 5.48 20.07
CA THR A 199 15.17 6.54 21.04
C THR A 199 15.24 7.87 20.31
N LEU A 200 14.29 8.73 20.63
CA LEU A 200 14.34 10.14 20.26
C LEU A 200 15.35 10.83 21.18
N PRO A 201 16.15 11.80 20.69
CA PRO A 201 16.94 12.62 21.60
C PRO A 201 15.99 13.24 22.62
N LEU A 202 16.25 13.02 23.91
CA LEU A 202 15.51 13.67 24.98
C LEU A 202 15.65 15.18 24.76
N ILE A 203 14.61 15.81 24.21
CA ILE A 203 14.43 17.25 24.40
C ILE A 203 14.07 17.35 25.88
N GLY A 204 15.10 17.46 26.73
CA GLY A 204 14.89 17.88 28.11
C GLY A 204 14.09 19.17 28.09
N PRO A 205 13.11 19.37 28.99
CA PRO A 205 12.39 20.62 29.06
C PRO A 205 13.42 21.74 29.13
N ALA A 206 13.28 22.73 28.24
CA ALA A 206 14.05 23.96 28.31
C ALA A 206 13.87 24.49 29.73
N ARG A 207 14.89 24.27 30.57
CA ARG A 207 14.97 24.84 31.90
C ARG A 207 15.17 26.32 31.68
N LEU A 208 14.07 27.06 31.57
CA LEU A 208 14.02 28.48 31.87
C LEU A 208 14.22 28.62 33.38
N GLN A 209 15.47 28.42 33.80
CA GLN A 209 15.99 29.01 35.02
C GLN A 209 16.57 30.35 34.57
N LYS A 210 15.71 31.37 34.60
CA LYS A 210 16.14 32.76 34.72
C LYS A 210 15.88 33.11 36.18
N ASP A 211 16.96 33.07 36.95
CA ASP A 211 17.11 33.88 38.15
C ASP A 211 17.26 35.35 37.73
#